data_AF-A0AAV0PJG8-F1
#
_entry.id   AF-A0AAV0PJG8-F1
#
_cell.length_a   1.000
_cell.length_b   1.000
_cell.length_c   1.000
_cell.angle_alpha   90.00
_cell.angle_beta   90.00
_cell.angle_gamma   90.00
#
_symmetry.space_group_name_H-M   'P 1'
#
loop_
_entity.id
_entity.type
_entity.pdbx_description
1 polymer ?
#
loop_
_entity_poly.entity_id
_entity_poly.type
_entity_poly.pdbx_seq_one_letter_code
_entity_poly.pdbx_strand_id
1 'polypeptide(L)'
;MHCKSKDDDLGLRVLPKRGSWSWHFVPNFWGTTLFFCAFKWDTSNGIHWFDIYVQKRDQDRCSVCKWIVTQRGPCWYNATSGGYTVCYPFNNNLAS
;
A
#
# COMPACT_ATOMS: atom_id res chain seq x y z
N MET A 1 4.92 9.71 -2.84
CA MET A 1 3.85 8.72 -2.56
C MET A 1 2.65 9.47 -2.01
N HIS A 2 1.45 9.15 -2.47
CA HIS A 2 0.22 9.75 -1.96
C HIS A 2 -0.78 8.63 -1.68
N CYS A 3 -1.26 8.54 -0.45
CA CYS A 3 -2.19 7.50 -0.02
C CYS A 3 -3.49 8.12 0.45
N LYS A 4 -4.61 7.48 0.14
CA LYS A 4 -5.94 7.90 0.60
C LYS A 4 -6.92 6.73 0.66
N SER A 5 -8.00 6.91 1.40
CA SER A 5 -9.19 6.08 1.37
C SER A 5 -10.32 6.86 0.67
N LYS A 6 -11.56 6.35 0.77
CA LYS A 6 -12.75 7.10 0.40
C LYS A 6 -12.98 8.30 1.32
N ASP A 7 -12.65 8.14 2.60
CA ASP A 7 -13.07 9.05 3.67
C ASP A 7 -11.90 9.93 4.17
N ASP A 8 -10.65 9.49 3.99
CA ASP A 8 -9.44 10.14 4.51
C ASP A 8 -8.38 10.34 3.41
N ASP A 9 -7.79 11.54 3.36
CA ASP A 9 -6.59 11.80 2.55
C ASP A 9 -5.36 11.95 3.46
N LEU A 10 -4.37 11.07 3.30
CA LEU A 10 -3.15 11.07 4.12
C LEU A 10 -2.06 12.00 3.57
N GLY A 11 -2.32 12.58 2.40
CA GLY A 11 -1.49 13.56 1.72
C GLY A 11 -0.30 12.99 0.96
N LEU A 12 0.42 13.90 0.29
CA LEU A 12 1.67 13.60 -0.39
C LEU A 12 2.81 13.48 0.62
N ARG A 13 3.58 12.39 0.50
CA ARG A 13 4.79 12.10 1.26
C ARG A 13 5.96 11.86 0.31
N VAL A 14 7.02 12.64 0.49
CA VAL A 14 8.32 12.44 -0.18
C VAL A 14 9.20 11.69 0.80
N LEU A 15 9.66 10.50 0.41
CA LEU A 15 10.51 9.65 1.25
C LEU A 15 11.90 9.58 0.63
N PRO A 16 12.98 9.62 1.44
CA PRO A 16 14.32 9.35 0.95
C PRO A 16 14.43 7.88 0.52
N LYS A 17 15.53 7.54 -0.19
CA LYS A 17 15.83 6.15 -0.55
C LYS A 17 15.88 5.29 0.72
N ARG A 18 15.12 4.18 0.72
CA ARG A 18 14.92 3.28 1.89
C ARG A 18 14.22 3.94 3.09
N GLY A 19 13.60 5.10 2.91
CA GLY A 19 12.73 5.70 3.92
C GLY A 19 11.46 4.88 4.13
N SER A 20 10.88 5.03 5.31
CA SER A 20 9.61 4.40 5.69
C SER A 20 8.62 5.44 6.19
N TRP A 21 7.35 5.10 6.12
CA TRP A 21 6.26 5.90 6.66
C TRP A 21 5.14 4.97 7.11
N SER A 22 4.44 5.39 8.16
CA SER A 22 3.32 4.65 8.75
C SER A 22 2.23 5.62 9.18
N TRP A 23 1.01 5.09 9.24
CA TRP A 23 -0.16 5.76 9.79
C TRP A 23 -1.04 4.72 10.49
N HIS A 24 -1.97 5.20 11.31
CA HIS A 24 -2.95 4.37 11.99
C HIS A 24 -4.35 4.80 11.56
N PHE A 25 -5.27 3.84 11.53
CA PHE A 25 -6.68 4.07 11.23
C PHE A 25 -7.51 2.97 11.89
N VAL A 26 -8.81 3.20 12.02
CA VAL A 26 -9.77 2.20 12.49
C VAL A 26 -10.65 1.81 11.31
N PRO A 27 -10.76 0.51 10.97
CA PRO A 27 -11.71 0.05 9.96
C PRO A 27 -13.14 0.55 10.17
N ASN A 28 -13.83 0.88 9.08
CA ASN A 28 -15.25 1.17 9.14
C ASN A 28 -16.07 -0.09 9.51
N PHE A 29 -17.22 0.15 10.16
CA PHE A 29 -18.11 -0.91 10.63
C PHE A 29 -18.65 -1.80 9.49
N TRP A 30 -18.76 -1.25 8.28
CA TRP A 30 -19.29 -1.96 7.10
C TRP A 30 -18.30 -2.93 6.45
N GLY A 31 -17.08 -3.05 6.98
CA GLY A 31 -16.07 -3.97 6.45
C GLY A 31 -15.61 -3.62 5.03
N THR A 32 -15.64 -2.33 4.68
CA THR A 32 -15.34 -1.83 3.32
C THR A 32 -14.13 -0.92 3.25
N THR A 33 -13.40 -0.77 4.35
CA THR A 33 -12.20 0.07 4.41
C THR A 33 -11.19 -0.31 3.33
N LEU A 34 -10.79 0.70 2.55
CA LEU A 34 -9.83 0.57 1.46
C LEU A 34 -8.90 1.77 1.51
N PHE A 35 -7.59 1.53 1.56
CA PHE A 35 -6.58 2.53 1.28
C PHE A 35 -5.81 2.14 0.02
N PHE A 36 -5.61 3.10 -0.86
CA PHE A 36 -4.79 2.96 -2.05
C PHE A 36 -3.73 4.04 -2.08
N CYS A 37 -2.56 3.68 -2.60
CA CYS A 37 -1.40 4.54 -2.67
C CYS A 37 -0.90 4.65 -4.10
N ALA A 38 -0.60 5.88 -4.51
CA ALA A 38 0.14 6.19 -5.72
C ALA A 38 1.62 6.43 -5.38
N PHE A 39 2.49 5.82 -6.17
CA PHE A 39 3.94 5.85 -6.05
C PHE A 39 4.55 6.39 -7.33
N LYS A 40 5.52 7.29 -7.17
CA LYS A 40 6.31 7.87 -8.24
C LYS A 40 7.76 7.90 -7.77
N TRP A 41 8.67 7.42 -8.61
CA TRP A 41 10.10 7.58 -8.42
C TRP A 41 10.60 8.66 -9.37
N ASP A 42 11.63 9.41 -8.94
CA ASP A 42 12.23 10.45 -9.78
C ASP A 42 12.81 9.89 -11.08
N THR A 43 13.23 8.62 -11.06
CA THR A 43 13.84 7.92 -12.20
C THR A 43 12.84 7.16 -13.07
N SER A 44 11.54 7.14 -12.72
CA SER A 44 10.52 6.40 -13.48
C SER A 44 9.55 7.34 -14.18
N ASN A 45 9.25 7.07 -15.44
CA ASN A 45 8.13 7.70 -16.14
C ASN A 45 6.83 7.00 -15.74
N GLY A 46 5.96 7.70 -15.00
CA GLY A 46 4.62 7.24 -14.67
C GLY A 46 4.30 7.22 -13.18
N ILE A 47 3.03 6.95 -12.88
CA ILE A 47 2.51 6.73 -11.53
C ILE A 47 2.11 5.26 -11.45
N HIS A 48 2.62 4.57 -10.43
CA HIS A 48 2.22 3.22 -10.09
C HIS A 48 1.28 3.27 -8.90
N TRP A 49 0.22 2.48 -8.87
CA TRP A 49 -0.69 2.48 -7.73
C TRP A 49 -1.04 1.08 -7.25
N PHE A 50 -1.43 0.99 -5.98
CA PHE A 50 -1.77 -0.27 -5.33
C PHE A 50 -2.70 -0.06 -4.15
N ASP A 51 -3.60 -1.01 -3.92
CA ASP A 51 -4.46 -1.07 -2.74
C ASP A 51 -3.66 -1.58 -1.52
N ILE A 52 -3.03 -0.64 -0.82
CA ILE A 52 -2.11 -0.92 0.29
C ILE A 52 -2.82 -1.55 1.50
N TYR A 53 -4.12 -1.28 1.66
CA TYR A 53 -4.97 -1.94 2.63
C TYR A 53 -6.33 -2.23 2.03
N VAL A 54 -6.75 -3.49 2.07
CA VAL A 54 -8.09 -3.96 1.67
C VAL A 54 -8.66 -4.73 2.84
N GLN A 55 -9.74 -4.25 3.45
CA GLN A 55 -10.34 -4.86 4.65
C GLN A 55 -10.45 -6.39 4.54
N LYS A 56 -11.11 -6.87 3.48
CA LYS A 56 -11.35 -8.30 3.25
C LYS A 56 -10.06 -9.12 3.07
N ARG A 57 -8.99 -8.49 2.59
CA ARG A 57 -7.68 -9.14 2.42
C ARG A 57 -6.90 -9.15 3.72
N ASP A 58 -6.95 -8.07 4.49
CA ASP A 58 -5.91 -7.75 5.48
C ASP A 58 -6.36 -7.88 6.94
N GLN A 59 -7.66 -7.75 7.24
CA GLN A 59 -8.15 -7.68 8.63
C GLN A 59 -7.73 -8.88 9.49
N ASP A 60 -7.66 -10.07 8.90
CA ASP A 60 -7.31 -11.32 9.59
C ASP A 60 -5.83 -11.70 9.40
N ARG A 61 -5.09 -10.93 8.60
CA ARG A 61 -3.69 -11.21 8.24
C ARG A 61 -2.69 -10.36 9.02
N CYS A 62 -3.07 -9.13 9.38
CA CYS A 62 -2.18 -8.21 10.06
C CYS A 62 -2.91 -7.24 10.99
N SER A 63 -2.40 -7.09 12.21
CA SER A 63 -2.65 -5.91 13.05
C SER A 63 -1.75 -4.73 12.64
N VAL A 64 -0.54 -5.04 12.18
CA VAL A 64 0.41 -4.09 11.57
C VAL A 64 0.78 -4.60 10.20
N CYS A 65 0.23 -3.98 9.16
CA CYS A 65 0.44 -4.41 7.78
C CYS A 65 1.71 -3.77 7.22
N LYS A 66 2.80 -4.56 7.15
CA LYS A 66 4.10 -4.08 6.69
C LYS A 66 4.30 -4.42 5.21
N TRP A 67 4.69 -3.41 4.44
CA TRP A 67 4.95 -3.51 3.02
C TRP A 67 6.33 -2.95 2.68
N ILE A 68 7.07 -3.66 1.82
CA ILE A 68 8.20 -3.08 1.09
C ILE A 68 7.73 -2.77 -0.33
N VAL A 69 7.87 -1.51 -0.75
CA VAL A 69 7.43 -1.06 -2.08
C VAL A 69 8.64 -0.77 -2.95
N THR A 70 8.73 -1.46 -4.08
CA THR A 70 9.79 -1.28 -5.08
C THR A 70 9.18 -0.91 -6.43
N GLN A 71 10.02 -0.55 -7.40
CA GLN A 71 9.57 -0.33 -8.78
C GLN A 71 8.95 -1.58 -9.42
N ARG A 72 9.21 -2.78 -8.90
CA ARG A 72 8.60 -4.04 -9.37
C ARG A 72 7.21 -4.28 -8.79
N GLY A 73 6.87 -3.60 -7.69
CA GLY A 73 5.65 -3.81 -6.95
C GLY A 73 5.85 -3.87 -5.43
N PRO A 74 4.74 -3.92 -4.69
CA PRO A 74 4.73 -4.09 -3.24
C PRO A 74 4.84 -5.57 -2.84
N CYS A 75 5.62 -5.84 -1.79
CA CYS A 75 5.66 -7.14 -1.12
C CYS A 75 5.26 -6.98 0.35
N TRP A 76 4.37 -7.85 0.80
CA TRP A 76 3.86 -7.90 2.17
C TRP A 76 4.76 -8.76 3.05
N TYR A 77 4.91 -8.34 4.31
CA TYR A 77 5.63 -9.10 5.32
C TYR A 77 4.80 -10.27 5.82
N ASN A 78 5.28 -11.49 5.59
CA ASN A 78 4.68 -12.70 6.11
C ASN A 78 5.41 -13.11 7.41
N ALA A 79 4.69 -13.09 8.52
CA ALA A 79 5.24 -13.43 9.83
C ALA A 79 5.61 -14.91 9.98
N THR A 80 4.92 -15.80 9.26
CA THR A 80 5.20 -17.25 9.27
C THR A 80 6.54 -17.56 8.60
N SER A 81 6.89 -16.87 7.51
CA SER A 81 8.17 -17.04 6.81
C SER A 81 9.27 -16.09 7.29
N GLY A 82 8.94 -15.08 8.10
CA GLY A 82 9.90 -14.09 8.60
C GLY A 82 10.41 -13.11 7.54
N GLY A 83 9.65 -12.85 6.47
CA GLY A 83 10.13 -12.03 5.36
C GLY A 83 9.06 -11.48 4.42
N TYR A 84 9.48 -10.63 3.48
CA TYR A 84 8.62 -10.03 2.45
C TYR A 84 8.41 -10.98 1.27
N THR A 85 7.67 -12.07 1.50
CA THR A 85 7.57 -13.18 0.53
C THR A 85 6.29 -13.16 -0.30
N VAL A 86 5.31 -12.30 0.02
CA VAL A 86 4.04 -12.23 -0.72
C VAL A 86 4.02 -10.93 -1.54
N CYS A 87 4.37 -11.02 -2.82
CA CYS A 87 4.49 -9.87 -3.72
C CYS A 87 3.32 -9.76 -4.69
N TYR A 88 2.97 -8.53 -5.03
CA TYR A 88 1.88 -8.22 -5.97
C TYR A 88 2.40 -7.33 -7.10
N PRO A 89 1.82 -7.43 -8.31
CA PRO A 89 2.01 -6.40 -9.32
C PRO A 89 1.32 -5.11 -8.85
N PHE A 90 1.74 -3.97 -9.41
CA PHE A 90 0.93 -2.76 -9.33
C PHE A 90 -0.41 -2.96 -10.04
N ASN A 91 -1.42 -2.22 -9.59
CA ASN A 91 -2.71 -2.24 -10.24
C ASN A 91 -2.55 -1.60 -11.62
N ASN A 92 -2.99 -2.32 -12.66
CA ASN A 92 -3.08 -1.75 -13.99
C ASN A 92 -4.28 -0.82 -14.04
N ASN A 93 -4.13 0.32 -14.70
CA ASN A 93 -5.31 0.94 -15.29
C ASN A 93 -5.82 -0.11 -16.29
N LEU A 94 -7.01 -0.69 -16.06
CA LEU A 94 -7.83 -1.00 -17.21
C LEU A 94 -7.98 0.34 -17.91
N ALA A 95 -7.24 0.53 -19.01
CA ALA A 95 -7.52 1.62 -19.92
C ALA A 95 -9.03 1.52 -20.21
N SER A 96 -9.72 2.60 -19.88
CA SER A 96 -11.07 3.00 -20.32
C SER A 96 -11.78 2.01 -21.24
#